data_AF-G5ZZM5-F1
#
_entry.id   AF-G5ZZM5-F1
#
_cell.length_a   1.000
_cell.length_b   1.000
_cell.length_c   1.000
_cell.angle_alpha   90.00
_cell.angle_beta   90.00
_cell.angle_gamma   90.00
#
_symmetry.space_group_name_H-M   'P 1'
#
loop_
_entity.id
_entity.type
_entity.pdbx_description
1 polymer ?
#
loop_
_entity_poly.entity_id
_entity_poly.type
_entity_poly.pdbx_seq_one_letter_code
_entity_poly.pdbx_strand_id
1 'polypeptide(L)'
;MSMVIDLAAYKAQQKATAAAERRSRKRAANKLLDAQNIERLTAQIDTLLEEAARRERRPDTVAMAAGRYAAMQLFSTHGRAQTQAFFEDCIQTAEICDDILAQLDDEFV
;
A
#
# COMPACT_ATOMS: atom_id res chain seq x y z
N MET A 1 8.64 -35.18 42.29
CA MET A 1 7.98 -33.89 42.58
C MET A 1 6.98 -33.63 41.47
N SER A 2 5.68 -33.87 41.69
CA SER A 2 4.64 -33.68 40.68
C SER A 2 4.33 -32.19 40.52
N MET A 3 4.48 -31.66 39.30
CA MET A 3 3.94 -30.35 38.95
C MET A 3 2.41 -30.48 38.88
N VAL A 4 1.74 -30.06 39.95
CA VAL A 4 0.29 -29.85 39.90
C VAL A 4 0.08 -28.56 39.11
N ILE A 5 -0.34 -28.72 37.85
CA ILE A 5 -0.72 -27.58 37.02
C ILE A 5 -1.95 -26.94 37.66
N ASP A 6 -1.84 -25.66 38.02
CA ASP A 6 -2.99 -24.86 38.43
C ASP A 6 -3.94 -24.71 37.23
N LEU A 7 -5.04 -25.45 37.29
CA LEU A 7 -6.07 -25.48 36.24
C LEU A 7 -6.70 -24.10 36.01
N ALA A 8 -6.76 -23.23 37.03
CA ALA A 8 -7.28 -21.88 36.90
C ALA A 8 -6.30 -20.99 36.14
N ALA A 9 -5.00 -21.06 36.48
CA ALA A 9 -3.95 -20.34 35.78
C ALA A 9 -3.86 -20.75 34.30
N TYR A 10 -3.93 -22.05 34.01
CA TYR A 10 -3.91 -22.58 32.64
C TYR A 10 -5.10 -22.08 31.80
N LYS A 11 -6.32 -22.08 32.36
CA LYS A 11 -7.51 -21.56 31.68
C LYS A 11 -7.45 -20.05 31.47
N ALA A 12 -6.91 -19.29 32.42
CA ALA A 12 -6.71 -17.84 32.29
C ALA A 12 -5.72 -17.52 31.17
N GLN A 13 -4.62 -18.28 31.09
CA GLN A 13 -3.61 -18.14 30.04
C GLN A 13 -4.20 -18.46 28.66
N GLN A 14 -4.99 -19.52 28.52
CA GLN A 14 -5.70 -19.84 27.27
C GLN A 14 -6.69 -18.75 26.83
N LYS A 15 -7.41 -18.13 27.78
CA LYS A 15 -8.31 -17.01 27.44
C LYS A 15 -7.53 -15.78 26.98
N ALA A 16 -6.38 -15.50 27.61
CA ALA A 16 -5.51 -14.39 27.24
C ALA A 16 -4.92 -14.57 25.83
N THR A 17 -4.44 -15.78 25.50
CA THR A 17 -3.92 -16.09 24.15
C THR A 17 -5.01 -15.99 23.09
N ALA A 18 -6.20 -16.55 23.34
CA ALA A 18 -7.33 -16.45 22.42
C ALA A 18 -7.79 -14.99 22.21
N ALA A 19 -7.74 -14.15 23.24
CA ALA A 19 -8.04 -12.72 23.13
C ALA A 19 -6.97 -11.95 22.33
N ALA A 20 -5.69 -12.28 22.52
CA ALA A 20 -4.58 -11.70 21.77
C ALA A 20 -4.66 -12.05 20.28
N GLU A 21 -4.94 -13.32 19.94
CA GLU A 21 -5.14 -13.75 18.56
C GLU A 21 -6.31 -13.03 17.88
N ARG A 22 -7.45 -12.89 18.58
CA ARG A 22 -8.61 -12.16 18.04
C ARG A 22 -8.28 -10.70 17.75
N ARG A 23 -7.49 -10.04 18.62
CA ARG A 23 -7.01 -8.67 18.39
C ARG A 23 -6.06 -8.59 17.20
N SER A 24 -5.16 -9.56 17.06
CA SER A 24 -4.25 -9.66 15.91
C SER A 24 -5.02 -9.83 14.59
N ARG A 25 -5.98 -10.77 14.54
CA ARG A 25 -6.84 -10.98 13.36
C ARG A 25 -7.65 -9.73 13.01
N LYS A 26 -8.21 -9.03 13.99
CA LYS A 26 -8.91 -7.75 13.77
C LYS A 26 -7.98 -6.67 13.19
N ARG A 27 -6.75 -6.56 13.69
CA ARG A 27 -5.75 -5.62 13.15
C ARG A 27 -5.37 -5.96 11.72
N ALA A 28 -5.16 -7.24 11.42
CA ALA A 28 -4.88 -7.71 10.06
C ALA A 28 -6.06 -7.44 9.11
N ALA A 29 -7.29 -7.71 9.55
CA ALA A 29 -8.50 -7.40 8.79
C ALA A 29 -8.66 -5.90 8.52
N ASN A 30 -8.39 -5.03 9.52
CA ASN A 30 -8.40 -3.58 9.31
C ASN A 30 -7.35 -3.14 8.30
N LYS A 31 -6.12 -3.66 8.38
CA LYS A 31 -5.07 -3.35 7.39
C LYS A 31 -5.45 -3.79 5.97
N LEU A 32 -6.12 -4.93 5.83
CA LEU A 32 -6.60 -5.41 4.54
C LEU A 32 -7.70 -4.49 3.98
N LEU A 33 -8.63 -4.06 4.83
CA LEU A 33 -9.67 -3.09 4.45
C LEU A 33 -9.06 -1.75 4.03
N ASP A 34 -8.04 -1.28 4.75
CA ASP A 34 -7.32 -0.05 4.41
C ASP A 34 -6.60 -0.19 3.05
N ALA A 35 -5.96 -1.33 2.79
CA ALA A 35 -5.33 -1.62 1.50
C ALA A 35 -6.35 -1.63 0.35
N GLN A 36 -7.49 -2.32 0.53
CA GLN A 36 -8.57 -2.36 -0.46
C GLN A 36 -9.16 -0.98 -0.74
N ASN A 37 -9.28 -0.15 0.29
CA ASN A 37 -9.75 1.24 0.13
C ASN A 37 -8.76 2.07 -0.68
N ILE A 38 -7.45 1.90 -0.42
CA ILE A 38 -6.40 2.57 -1.19
C ILE A 38 -6.43 2.10 -2.64
N GLU A 39 -6.44 0.80 -2.91
CA GLU A 39 -6.52 0.25 -4.27
C GLU A 39 -7.75 0.77 -5.03
N ARG A 40 -8.92 0.78 -4.40
CA ARG A 40 -10.14 1.32 -4.99
C ARG A 40 -9.98 2.81 -5.33
N LEU A 41 -9.39 3.59 -4.42
CA LEU A 41 -9.18 5.02 -4.66
C LEU A 41 -8.18 5.25 -5.79
N THR A 42 -7.09 4.48 -5.85
CA THR A 42 -6.11 4.52 -6.92
C THR A 42 -6.78 4.27 -8.27
N ALA A 43 -7.55 3.18 -8.41
CA ALA A 43 -8.25 2.86 -9.65
C ALA A 43 -9.24 3.97 -10.09
N GLN A 44 -9.90 4.62 -9.13
CA GLN A 44 -10.79 5.75 -9.41
C GLN A 44 -10.00 6.96 -9.93
N ILE A 45 -8.86 7.27 -9.32
CA ILE A 45 -7.99 8.37 -9.74
C ILE A 45 -7.39 8.08 -11.13
N ASP A 46 -6.93 6.86 -11.38
CA ASP A 46 -6.37 6.46 -12.68
C ASP A 46 -7.40 6.66 -13.80
N THR A 47 -8.65 6.22 -13.58
CA THR A 47 -9.74 6.42 -14.53
C THR A 47 -9.96 7.91 -14.82
N LEU A 48 -9.97 8.76 -13.79
CA LEU A 48 -10.15 10.20 -13.95
C LEU A 48 -9.00 10.85 -14.72
N LEU A 49 -7.76 10.45 -14.43
CA LEU A 49 -6.57 10.97 -15.12
C LEU A 49 -6.52 10.52 -16.58
N GLU A 50 -6.90 9.27 -16.87
CA GLU A 50 -7.01 8.78 -18.24
C GLU A 50 -8.09 9.51 -19.04
N GLU A 51 -9.25 9.78 -18.44
CA GLU A 51 -10.31 10.56 -19.07
C GLU A 51 -9.85 12.00 -19.36
N ALA A 52 -9.17 12.63 -18.40
CA ALA A 52 -8.59 13.96 -18.58
C ALA A 52 -7.52 13.97 -19.68
N ALA A 53 -6.63 12.97 -19.71
CA ALA A 53 -5.60 12.81 -20.73
C ALA A 53 -6.21 12.64 -22.13
N ARG A 54 -7.27 11.83 -22.26
CA ARG A 54 -8.01 11.63 -23.51
C ARG A 54 -8.70 12.91 -23.98
N ARG A 55 -9.32 13.66 -23.07
CA ARG A 55 -10.04 14.90 -23.38
C ARG A 55 -9.11 16.01 -23.88
N GLU A 56 -7.98 16.21 -23.20
CA GLU A 56 -7.02 17.27 -23.51
C GLU A 56 -6.03 16.88 -24.63
N ARG A 57 -5.97 15.60 -25.01
CA ARG A 57 -4.98 15.02 -25.94
C ARG A 57 -3.52 15.33 -25.56
N ARG A 58 -3.28 15.53 -24.26
CA ARG A 58 -1.97 15.90 -23.69
C ARG A 58 -1.72 15.12 -22.40
N PRO A 59 -1.48 13.79 -22.50
CA PRO A 59 -1.30 12.93 -21.34
C PRO A 59 -0.17 13.42 -20.42
N ASP A 60 0.95 13.85 -20.99
CA ASP A 60 2.11 14.32 -20.22
C ASP A 60 1.78 15.54 -19.36
N THR A 61 0.96 16.46 -19.88
CA THR A 61 0.58 17.67 -19.14
C THR A 61 -0.35 17.33 -17.97
N VAL A 62 -1.24 16.35 -18.15
CA VAL A 62 -2.10 15.83 -17.07
C VAL A 62 -1.26 15.13 -16.01
N ALA A 63 -0.30 14.30 -16.40
CA ALA A 63 0.62 13.63 -15.48
C ALA A 63 1.45 14.63 -14.67
N MET A 64 2.02 15.66 -15.32
CA MET A 64 2.77 16.71 -14.63
C MET A 64 1.90 17.50 -13.64
N ALA A 65 0.65 17.82 -14.00
CA ALA A 65 -0.26 18.54 -13.12
C ALA A 65 -0.66 17.70 -11.89
N ALA A 66 -0.96 16.41 -12.10
CA ALA A 66 -1.26 15.47 -11.04
C ALA A 66 -0.06 15.28 -10.10
N GLY A 67 1.14 15.09 -10.66
CA GLY A 67 2.38 14.98 -9.89
C GLY A 67 2.68 16.23 -9.06
N ARG A 68 2.46 17.42 -9.63
CA ARG A 68 2.60 18.70 -8.89
C ARG A 68 1.67 18.74 -7.69
N TYR A 69 0.39 18.37 -7.87
CA TYR A 69 -0.58 18.34 -6.79
C TYR A 69 -0.16 17.35 -5.70
N ALA A 70 0.19 16.11 -6.08
CA ALA A 70 0.63 15.08 -5.15
C ALA A 70 1.85 15.52 -4.34
N ALA A 71 2.86 16.09 -5.00
CA ALA A 71 4.08 16.56 -4.35
C ALA A 71 3.80 17.67 -3.33
N MET A 72 2.99 18.66 -3.70
CA MET A 72 2.62 19.75 -2.79
C MET A 72 1.82 19.23 -1.58
N GLN A 73 0.86 18.33 -1.81
CA GLN A 73 0.02 17.79 -0.75
C GLN A 73 0.83 16.93 0.22
N LEU A 74 1.66 16.02 -0.29
CA LEU A 74 2.52 15.16 0.54
C LEU A 74 3.55 15.98 1.32
N PHE A 75 4.16 16.98 0.68
CA PHE A 75 5.10 17.86 1.38
C PHE A 75 4.43 18.61 2.53
N SER A 76 3.23 19.15 2.30
CA SER A 76 2.50 19.90 3.32
C SER A 76 2.06 19.05 4.52
N THR A 77 1.84 17.75 4.32
CA THR A 77 1.29 16.85 5.33
C THR A 77 2.35 16.03 6.06
N HIS A 78 3.37 15.55 5.34
CA HIS A 78 4.37 14.63 5.88
C HIS A 78 5.76 15.26 5.97
N GLY A 79 6.05 16.28 5.16
CA GLY A 79 7.36 16.93 5.09
C GLY A 79 8.24 16.40 3.97
N ARG A 80 9.45 16.97 3.87
CA ARG A 80 10.36 16.75 2.73
C ARG A 80 10.81 15.30 2.59
N ALA A 81 11.32 14.72 3.67
CA ALA A 81 11.98 13.42 3.62
C ALA A 81 11.02 12.31 3.19
N GLN A 82 9.82 12.26 3.79
CA GLN A 82 8.80 11.26 3.43
C GLN A 82 8.29 11.46 2.00
N THR A 83 8.13 12.70 1.56
CA THR A 83 7.66 12.98 0.18
C THR A 83 8.68 12.51 -0.84
N GLN A 84 9.97 12.76 -0.60
CA GLN A 84 11.03 12.31 -1.51
C GLN A 84 11.13 10.78 -1.53
N ALA A 85 11.09 10.13 -0.36
CA ALA A 85 11.09 8.67 -0.29
C ALA A 85 9.92 8.06 -1.07
N PHE A 86 8.72 8.63 -0.94
CA PHE A 86 7.56 8.18 -1.70
C PHE A 86 7.77 8.25 -3.22
N PHE A 87 8.28 9.37 -3.74
CA PHE A 87 8.53 9.49 -5.18
C PHE A 87 9.67 8.58 -5.66
N GLU A 88 10.70 8.37 -4.84
CA GLU A 88 11.77 7.42 -5.12
C GLU A 88 11.21 6.00 -5.27
N ASP A 89 10.36 5.57 -4.32
CA ASP A 89 9.70 4.26 -4.37
C ASP A 89 8.82 4.12 -5.63
N CYS A 90 8.13 5.18 -6.05
CA CYS A 90 7.36 5.19 -7.29
C CYS A 90 8.25 5.04 -8.54
N ILE A 91 9.38 5.74 -8.59
CA ILE A 91 10.35 5.63 -9.70
C ILE A 91 10.94 4.23 -9.74
N GLN A 92 11.39 3.71 -8.61
CA GLN A 92 11.95 2.37 -8.50
C GLN A 92 10.93 1.30 -8.95
N THR A 93 9.65 1.47 -8.61
CA THR A 93 8.59 0.57 -9.08
C THR A 93 8.46 0.60 -10.61
N ALA A 94 8.54 1.77 -11.23
CA ALA A 94 8.51 1.91 -12.68
C ALA A 94 9.72 1.25 -13.35
N GLU A 95 10.92 1.46 -12.82
CA GLU A 95 12.16 0.82 -13.31
C GLU A 95 12.06 -0.71 -13.25
N ILE A 96 11.55 -1.26 -12.14
CA ILE A 96 11.33 -2.71 -12.02
C ILE A 96 10.33 -3.21 -13.06
N CYS A 97 9.25 -2.46 -13.32
CA CYS A 97 8.29 -2.82 -14.35
C CYS A 97 8.92 -2.84 -15.74
N ASP A 98 9.76 -1.85 -16.07
CA ASP A 98 10.49 -1.79 -17.34
C ASP A 98 11.48 -2.96 -17.48
N ASP A 99 12.21 -3.29 -16.42
CA ASP A 99 13.14 -4.44 -16.39
C ASP A 99 12.40 -5.78 -16.61
N ILE A 100 11.23 -5.96 -16.01
CA ILE A 100 10.40 -7.16 -16.18
C ILE A 100 9.91 -7.26 -17.64
N LEU A 101 9.45 -6.15 -18.21
CA LEU A 101 8.98 -6.12 -19.60
C LEU A 101 10.13 -6.45 -20.57
N ALA A 102 11.32 -5.90 -20.33
CA ALA A 102 12.50 -6.21 -21.14
C ALA A 102 12.90 -7.70 -21.08
N GLN A 103 12.86 -8.31 -19.88
CA GLN A 103 13.15 -9.74 -19.72
C GLN A 103 12.14 -10.64 -20.43
N LEU A 104 10.86 -10.26 -20.43
CA LEU A 104 9.82 -11.00 -21.15
C LEU A 104 10.05 -10.91 -22.66
N ASP A 105 10.35 -9.72 -23.18
CA ASP A 105 10.64 -9.53 -24.61
C ASP A 105 11.86 -10.35 -25.06
N ASP A 106 12.90 -10.48 -24.22
CA ASP A 106 14.07 -11.31 -24.49
C ASP A 106 13.81 -12.83 -24.41
N GLU A 107 12.79 -13.28 -23.65
CA GLU A 107 12.44 -14.71 -23.50
C GLU A 107 11.55 -15.22 -24.66
N PHE A 108 10.91 -14.32 -25.42
CA PHE A 108 10.06 -14.63 -26.57
C PHE A 108 10.74 -14.44 -27.95
N VAL A 109 12.06 -14.18 -27.98
CA VAL A 109 12.91 -14.09 -29.19
C VAL A 109 13.79 -15.32 -29.32
#